data_AF-A0A820MZ16-F1
#
_entry.id   AF-A0A820MZ16-F1
#
_cell.length_a   1.000
_cell.length_b   1.000
_cell.length_c   1.000
_cell.angle_alpha   90.00
_cell.angle_beta   90.00
_cell.angle_gamma   90.00
#
_symmetry.space_group_name_H-M   'P 1'
#
loop_
_entity.id
_entity.type
_entity.pdbx_description
1 polymer ?
#
loop_
_entity_poly.entity_id
_entity_poly.type
_entity_poly.pdbx_seq_one_letter_code
_entity_poly.pdbx_strand_id
1 'polypeptide(L)'
;MKRSLGFFGDFAYHNHPDNYEINIPNKWNWFLMQSKQLFIRMQDPMHICTKLRNRLLSKTTTLVFGDQLINIQPLYYVIDNFCKLDHGLVQSDVNPK
;
A
#
# COMPACT_ATOMS: atom_id res chain seq x y z
N MET A 1 2.70 -20.35 -5.82
CA MET A 1 3.40 -19.18 -5.27
C MET A 1 2.59 -18.63 -4.10
N LYS A 2 2.93 -19.02 -2.85
CA LYS A 2 2.30 -18.51 -1.62
C LYS A 2 2.76 -17.05 -1.44
N ARG A 3 2.00 -16.11 -1.99
CA ARG A 3 2.17 -14.68 -1.68
C ARG A 3 1.90 -14.51 -0.20
N SER A 4 2.63 -13.60 0.45
CA SER A 4 2.67 -13.33 1.88
C SER A 4 1.28 -13.10 2.51
N LEU A 5 0.55 -14.19 2.66
CA LEU A 5 -0.60 -14.31 3.49
C LEU A 5 0.00 -14.44 4.90
N GLY A 6 0.31 -13.31 5.53
CA GLY A 6 0.72 -13.27 6.93
C GLY A 6 -0.32 -14.02 7.77
N PHE A 7 0.05 -15.17 8.31
CA PHE A 7 -0.72 -15.89 9.33
C PHE A 7 -2.22 -16.07 9.01
N PHE A 8 -2.55 -16.43 7.77
CA PHE A 8 -3.92 -16.85 7.43
C PHE A 8 -4.02 -18.30 7.87
N GLY A 9 -4.31 -18.50 9.16
CA GLY A 9 -4.78 -19.80 9.62
C GLY A 9 -6.07 -20.10 8.86
N ASP A 10 -6.13 -21.28 8.23
CA ASP A 10 -7.35 -21.86 7.68
C ASP A 10 -8.33 -22.14 8.82
N PHE A 11 -8.90 -21.09 9.42
CA PHE A 11 -10.00 -21.24 10.35
C PHE A 11 -11.22 -21.66 9.55
N ALA A 12 -11.94 -22.68 10.00
CA ALA A 12 -13.20 -23.08 9.39
C ALA A 12 -14.24 -21.96 9.62
N TYR A 13 -14.29 -21.00 8.68
CA TYR A 13 -15.18 -19.83 8.74
C TYR A 13 -16.66 -20.18 8.51
N HIS A 14 -16.92 -21.38 7.98
CA HIS A 14 -18.28 -21.83 7.69
C HIS A 14 -19.08 -21.97 8.99
N ASN A 15 -20.10 -21.11 9.14
CA ASN A 15 -21.12 -21.10 10.20
C ASN A 15 -20.71 -20.50 11.54
N HIS A 16 -19.64 -19.69 11.62
CA HIS A 16 -19.41 -18.90 12.83
C HIS A 16 -20.49 -17.80 12.97
N PRO A 17 -21.13 -17.62 14.14
CA PRO A 17 -22.22 -16.64 14.32
C PRO A 17 -21.77 -15.21 14.03
N ASP A 18 -20.51 -14.89 14.32
CA ASP A 18 -19.93 -13.55 14.11
C ASP A 18 -19.27 -13.36 12.73
N ASN A 19 -19.57 -14.22 11.74
CA ASN A 19 -18.99 -14.09 10.42
C ASN A 19 -19.52 -12.82 9.72
N TYR A 20 -18.62 -11.93 9.32
CA TYR A 20 -18.95 -10.70 8.61
C TYR A 20 -18.70 -10.88 7.11
N GLU A 21 -19.69 -10.49 6.30
CA GLU A 21 -19.62 -10.52 4.84
C GLU A 21 -19.52 -9.10 4.27
N ILE A 22 -18.49 -8.88 3.46
CA ILE A 22 -18.24 -7.62 2.76
C ILE A 22 -18.43 -7.84 1.28
N ASN A 23 -19.32 -7.06 0.68
CA ASN A 23 -19.51 -7.01 -0.76
C ASN A 23 -18.34 -6.27 -1.41
N ILE A 24 -17.35 -7.01 -1.89
CA ILE A 24 -16.21 -6.48 -2.65
C ILE A 24 -16.62 -6.40 -4.13
N PRO A 25 -16.62 -5.21 -4.76
CA PRO A 25 -16.94 -5.10 -6.19
C PRO A 25 -15.97 -5.92 -7.06
N ASN A 26 -16.49 -6.71 -8.00
CA ASN A 26 -15.67 -7.52 -8.93
C ASN A 26 -14.64 -6.70 -9.73
N LYS A 27 -14.91 -5.40 -9.91
CA LYS A 27 -13.99 -4.46 -10.56
C LYS A 27 -12.73 -4.14 -9.74
N TRP A 28 -12.66 -4.51 -8.47
CA TRP A 28 -11.52 -4.26 -7.58
C TRP A 28 -10.56 -5.45 -7.55
N ASN A 29 -10.07 -5.85 -8.72
CA ASN A 29 -9.06 -6.92 -8.86
C ASN A 29 -7.74 -6.65 -8.09
N TRP A 30 -7.50 -5.39 -7.72
CA TRP A 30 -6.37 -4.95 -6.90
C TRP A 30 -6.60 -5.10 -5.38
N PHE A 31 -7.84 -5.33 -4.95
CA PHE A 31 -8.19 -5.43 -3.53
C PHE A 31 -8.10 -6.88 -3.06
N LEU A 32 -7.15 -7.17 -2.16
CA LEU A 32 -6.75 -8.54 -1.81
C LEU A 32 -7.36 -9.06 -0.49
N MET A 33 -8.45 -8.47 -0.02
CA MET A 33 -9.15 -8.93 1.18
C MET A 33 -10.17 -10.02 0.83
N GLN A 34 -10.36 -11.01 1.70
CA GLN A 34 -11.43 -11.99 1.55
C GLN A 34 -12.79 -11.35 1.87
N SER A 35 -13.85 -11.76 1.16
CA SER A 35 -15.20 -11.25 1.38
C SER A 35 -15.81 -11.72 2.70
N LYS A 36 -15.39 -12.88 3.21
CA LYS A 36 -15.86 -13.45 4.48
C LYS A 36 -14.73 -13.47 5.49
N GLN A 37 -14.97 -12.91 6.67
CA GLN A 37 -13.98 -12.84 7.75
C GLN A 37 -14.66 -12.68 9.11
N LEU A 38 -14.03 -13.19 10.17
CA LEU A 38 -14.51 -13.02 11.55
C LEU A 38 -14.20 -11.63 12.11
N PHE A 39 -13.09 -11.03 11.69
CA PHE A 39 -12.62 -9.74 12.18
C PHE A 39 -11.96 -8.98 11.05
N ILE A 40 -12.21 -7.67 10.96
CA ILE A 40 -11.49 -6.79 10.03
C ILE A 40 -10.14 -6.44 10.65
N ARG A 41 -9.06 -6.90 10.01
CA ARG A 41 -7.70 -6.50 10.39
C ARG A 41 -7.24 -5.35 9.50
N MET A 42 -7.24 -4.14 10.05
CA MET A 42 -6.66 -2.98 9.38
C MET A 42 -5.18 -2.85 9.72
N GLN A 43 -4.36 -2.52 8.72
CA GLN A 43 -2.99 -2.10 8.98
C GLN A 43 -2.99 -0.64 9.41
N ASP A 44 -2.08 -0.32 10.33
CA ASP A 44 -1.81 1.05 10.73
C ASP A 44 -1.46 1.92 9.50
N PRO A 45 -2.08 3.11 9.35
CA PRO A 45 -1.86 3.96 8.19
C PRO A 45 -0.42 4.47 8.08
N MET A 46 0.26 4.76 9.20
CA MET A 46 1.68 5.14 9.19
C MET A 46 2.56 4.01 8.67
N HIS A 47 2.24 2.77 9.03
CA HIS A 47 2.95 1.60 8.51
C HIS A 47 2.73 1.42 7.00
N ILE A 48 1.52 1.65 6.49
CA ILE A 48 1.23 1.64 5.06
C ILE A 48 2.03 2.74 4.34
N CYS A 49 2.00 3.98 4.84
CA CYS A 49 2.76 5.10 4.29
C CYS A 49 4.26 4.81 4.25
N THR A 50 4.81 4.22 5.32
CA THR A 50 6.22 3.83 5.40
C THR A 50 6.58 2.78 4.36
N LYS A 51 5.73 1.75 4.16
CA LYS A 51 5.96 0.75 3.10
C LYS A 51 5.92 1.36 1.71
N LEU A 52 4.97 2.26 1.44
CA LEU A 52 4.86 2.94 0.15
C LEU A 52 6.09 3.82 -0.11
N ARG A 53 6.52 4.62 0.88
CA ARG A 53 7.76 5.38 0.82
C ARG A 53 8.95 4.48 0.52
N ASN A 54 9.13 3.40 1.28
CA ASN A 54 10.27 2.50 1.08
C ASN A 54 10.25 1.84 -0.30
N ARG A 55 9.08 1.49 -0.84
CA ARG A 55 8.95 0.96 -2.21
C ARG A 55 9.26 2.00 -3.26
N LEU A 56 8.80 3.24 -3.09
CA LEU A 56 9.08 4.36 -3.99
C LEU A 56 10.58 4.70 -4.04
N LEU A 57 11.25 4.64 -2.90
CA LEU A 57 12.68 4.92 -2.77
C LEU A 57 13.57 3.71 -3.09
N SER A 58 12.99 2.50 -3.18
CA SER A 58 13.74 1.28 -3.42
C SER A 58 14.17 1.17 -4.88
N LYS A 59 15.42 0.75 -5.10
CA LYS A 59 15.93 0.38 -6.43
C LYS A 59 15.47 -1.01 -6.89
N THR A 60 14.90 -1.81 -5.99
CA THR A 60 14.57 -3.23 -6.26
C THR A 60 13.08 -3.47 -6.50
N THR A 61 12.23 -2.49 -6.18
CA THR A 61 10.77 -2.65 -6.28
C THR A 61 10.19 -1.60 -7.21
N THR A 62 9.35 -2.06 -8.14
CA THR A 62 8.62 -1.18 -9.06
C THR A 62 7.23 -0.91 -8.50
N LEU A 63 6.88 0.36 -8.35
CA LEU A 63 5.53 0.77 -7.96
C LEU A 63 4.74 1.13 -9.21
N VAL A 64 3.54 0.57 -9.36
CA VAL A 64 2.66 0.80 -10.51
C VAL A 64 1.29 1.19 -9.99
N PHE A 65 0.65 2.17 -10.63
CA PHE A 65 -0.72 2.56 -10.38
C PHE A 65 -1.51 2.57 -11.70
N GLY A 66 -2.41 1.58 -11.86
CA GLY A 66 -2.99 1.28 -13.17
C GLY A 66 -1.89 0.83 -14.14
N ASP A 67 -1.75 1.55 -15.25
CA ASP A 67 -0.72 1.31 -16.27
C ASP A 67 0.49 2.26 -16.12
N GLN A 68 0.50 3.11 -15.08
CA GLN A 68 1.55 4.10 -14.87
C GLN A 68 2.62 3.62 -13.91
N LEU A 69 3.87 3.74 -14.33
CA LEU A 69 5.04 3.54 -13.46
C LEU A 69 5.19 4.74 -12.52
N ILE A 70 5.12 4.50 -11.22
CA ILE A 70 5.43 5.51 -10.21
C ILE A 70 6.92 5.46 -9.90
N ASN A 71 7.59 6.61 -10.02
CA ASN A 71 9.00 6.77 -9.70
C ASN A 71 9.24 8.11 -9.00
N ILE A 72 10.48 8.32 -8.56
CA ILE A 72 10.88 9.47 -7.73
C ILE A 72 11.16 10.75 -8.53
N GLN A 73 11.28 10.68 -9.86
CA GLN A 73 11.69 11.83 -10.69
C GLN A 73 10.78 13.05 -10.57
N PRO A 74 9.44 12.92 -10.51
CA PRO A 74 8.56 14.05 -10.27
C PRO A 74 8.84 14.78 -8.94
N LEU A 75 9.27 14.04 -7.90
CA LEU A 75 9.60 14.66 -6.61
C LEU A 75 10.89 15.48 -6.70
N TYR A 76 11.90 14.98 -7.40
CA TYR A 76 13.11 15.77 -7.68
C TYR A 76 12.79 17.03 -8.48
N TYR A 77 11.97 16.91 -9.52
CA TYR A 77 11.51 18.05 -10.29
C TYR A 77 10.82 19.10 -9.40
N VAL A 78 9.94 18.68 -8.49
CA VAL A 78 9.27 19.61 -7.57
C VAL A 78 10.27 20.32 -6.64
N ILE A 79 11.18 19.55 -6.03
CA ILE A 79 12.19 20.09 -5.10
C ILE A 79 13.12 21.10 -5.79
N ASP A 80 13.48 20.85 -7.05
CA ASP A 80 14.46 21.67 -7.77
C ASP A 80 13.84 22.90 -8.44
N ASN A 81 12.52 22.91 -8.69
CA ASN A 81 11.85 23.96 -9.48
C ASN A 81 10.86 24.82 -8.70
N PHE A 82 10.44 24.43 -7.49
CA PHE A 82 9.45 25.16 -6.70
C PHE A 82 10.00 25.56 -5.32
N CYS A 83 9.38 26.59 -4.72
CA CYS A 83 9.78 27.03 -3.39
C CYS A 83 9.38 25.99 -2.34
N LYS A 84 10.28 25.67 -1.41
CA LYS A 84 10.03 24.74 -0.29
C LYS A 84 8.75 25.05 0.48
N LEU A 85 8.40 26.33 0.63
CA LEU A 85 7.20 26.73 1.36
C LEU A 85 5.90 26.23 0.71
N ASP A 86 5.93 25.96 -0.60
CA ASP A 86 4.75 25.53 -1.36
C ASP A 86 4.55 24.01 -1.33
N HIS A 87 5.62 23.23 -1.19
CA HIS A 87 5.57 21.76 -1.28
C HIS A 87 6.10 21.01 -0.06
N GLY A 88 6.84 21.67 0.84
CA GLY A 88 7.29 21.11 2.13
C GLY A 88 8.39 20.04 2.08
N LEU A 89 8.86 19.64 0.88
CA LEU A 89 9.87 18.59 0.71
C LEU A 89 11.31 19.14 0.73
N VAL A 90 12.25 18.33 1.19
CA VAL A 90 13.70 18.56 1.05
C VAL A 90 14.40 17.36 0.41
N GLN A 91 15.60 17.57 -0.14
CA GLN A 91 16.37 16.50 -0.80
C GLN A 91 16.62 15.27 0.09
N SER A 92 16.76 15.43 1.41
CA SER A 92 16.94 14.32 2.35
C SER A 92 15.71 13.43 2.50
N ASP A 93 14.51 13.92 2.19
CA ASP A 93 13.27 13.15 2.32
C ASP A 93 13.18 12.04 1.26
N VAL A 94 13.73 12.34 0.07
CA VAL A 94 13.76 11.51 -1.13
C VAL A 94 15.10 10.80 -1.34
N ASN A 95 16.12 11.15 -0.56
CA ASN A 95 17.42 10.48 -0.56
C ASN A 95 17.88 10.22 0.90
N PRO A 96 17.31 9.21 1.58
CA PRO A 96 17.78 8.82 2.89
C PRO A 96 19.18 8.21 2.72
N LYS A 97 20.21 9.01 3.00
CA LYS A 97 21.58 8.51 3.19
C LYS A 97 21.66 7.53 4.35
#